data_AF-A0A819DLU8-F1
#
_entry.id   AF-A0A819DLU8-F1
#
_cell.length_a   1.000
_cell.length_b   1.000
_cell.length_c   1.000
_cell.angle_alpha   90.00
_cell.angle_beta   90.00
_cell.angle_gamma   90.00
#
_symmetry.space_group_name_H-M   'P 1'
#
loop_
_entity.id
_entity.type
_entity.pdbx_description
1 polymer ?
#
loop_
_entity_poly.entity_id
_entity_poly.type
_entity_poly.pdbx_seq_one_letter_code
_entity_poly.pdbx_strand_id
1 'polypeptide(L)'
;MLVAFIYIILSFSFFKFYDLCPLEYHVIDPQHSFCSQPYPGVIDQPITSWERVYILQMHNYERRLLRGTNIQKMYWNDDLAQIALHYARGCLYDHDKPIQRNVPKIPLSTGQNLAMGYENWTQAIQGWIEEKEHYFYGYPSARVVTHYTQMIWHSTVLIGCAATICPSYGSYDMPWPFYICNYITGQLNSDFHRPYDQGFDHQPLHDCQGKICLYNGTLDLNTCECRCSTYANGLQCERLNCSILPPCLYYSSESCIAVNVPLECPRLCGLCDRYEVLKSVYGENNLAPNILAVKPTTITTTISSTTKKSSGRKLKKKIRNRYSKKNLTVTKNFFSVSTRIIATKTLNKTTTTTMLSVSEKNNSSYLSLFSYFLHIFIIITIDNVF
;
A
#
# COMPACT_ATOMS: atom_id res chain seq x y z
N MET A 1 5.98 37.42 54.04
CA MET A 1 5.00 36.64 53.24
C MET A 1 4.98 37.10 51.78
N LEU A 2 6.09 36.98 51.05
CA LEU A 2 6.15 37.42 49.64
C LEU A 2 7.20 36.67 48.80
N VAL A 3 7.57 35.46 49.24
CA VAL A 3 8.55 34.60 48.54
C VAL A 3 7.96 33.22 48.19
N ALA A 4 6.78 32.88 48.72
CA ALA A 4 6.11 31.59 48.47
C ALA A 4 5.20 31.58 47.22
N PHE A 5 4.84 32.74 46.67
CA PHE A 5 3.92 32.83 45.52
C PHE A 5 4.61 32.77 44.16
N ILE A 6 5.94 32.95 44.10
CA ILE A 6 6.69 32.88 42.83
C ILE A 6 7.06 31.42 42.48
N TYR A 7 7.10 30.51 43.45
CA TYR A 7 7.37 29.09 43.21
C TYR A 7 6.16 28.29 42.69
N ILE A 8 4.95 28.83 42.74
CA ILE A 8 3.73 28.15 42.23
C ILE A 8 3.46 28.51 40.76
N ILE A 9 4.12 29.55 40.22
CA ILE A 9 3.93 30.00 38.83
C ILE A 9 5.03 29.46 37.88
N LEU A 10 6.10 28.86 38.41
CA LEU A 10 7.17 28.24 37.61
C LEU A 10 7.10 26.70 37.50
N SER A 11 5.99 26.07 37.91
CA SER A 11 5.71 24.66 37.64
C SER A 11 4.60 24.43 36.60
N PHE A 12 4.06 25.50 35.99
CA PHE A 12 3.10 25.44 34.88
C PHE A 12 3.79 25.58 33.52
N SER A 13 4.98 25.04 33.38
CA SER A 13 5.67 24.91 32.09
C SER A 13 6.17 23.47 32.01
N PHE A 14 5.75 22.76 30.96
CA PHE A 14 5.98 21.33 30.69
C PHE A 14 4.99 20.31 31.26
N PHE A 15 3.69 20.63 31.34
CA PHE A 15 2.77 19.62 30.79
C PHE A 15 2.94 19.69 29.28
N LYS A 16 3.85 18.86 28.73
CA LYS A 16 3.71 18.47 27.33
C LYS A 16 2.27 18.00 27.22
N PHE A 17 1.47 18.63 26.37
CA PHE A 17 0.24 18.00 25.89
C PHE A 17 0.72 16.72 25.21
N TYR A 18 0.77 15.63 25.98
CA TYR A 18 0.66 14.31 25.41
C TYR A 18 -0.72 14.34 24.77
N ASP A 19 -0.77 14.31 23.44
CA ASP A 19 -2.04 14.18 22.74
C ASP A 19 -2.71 12.94 23.32
N LEU A 20 -3.78 13.17 24.09
CA LEU A 20 -4.58 12.10 24.63
C LEU A 20 -5.04 11.28 23.42
N CYS A 21 -4.81 9.97 23.44
CA CYS A 21 -5.30 9.04 22.42
C CYS A 21 -6.75 9.39 22.06
N PRO A 22 -7.05 9.83 20.82
CA PRO A 22 -8.40 10.25 20.48
C PRO A 22 -9.38 9.09 20.67
N LEU A 23 -10.57 9.40 21.18
CA LEU A 23 -11.54 8.41 21.65
C LEU A 23 -11.92 7.42 20.55
N GLU A 24 -12.02 7.89 19.31
CA GLU A 24 -12.31 7.10 18.11
C GLU A 24 -11.29 5.99 17.85
N TYR A 25 -10.02 6.18 18.22
CA TYR A 25 -8.97 5.17 18.09
C TYR A 25 -8.88 4.32 19.35
N HIS A 26 -9.02 4.95 20.52
CA HIS A 26 -8.97 4.27 21.82
C HIS A 26 -10.03 3.15 21.95
N VAL A 27 -11.24 3.39 21.44
CA VAL A 27 -12.34 2.41 21.50
C VAL A 27 -12.11 1.19 20.60
N ILE A 28 -11.25 1.32 19.58
CA ILE A 28 -10.85 0.19 18.73
C ILE A 28 -9.92 -0.72 19.52
N ASP A 29 -8.83 -0.14 20.02
CA ASP A 29 -7.83 -0.80 20.86
C ASP A 29 -7.13 0.25 21.74
N PRO A 30 -7.01 0.05 23.07
CA PRO A 30 -6.29 1.00 23.93
C PRO A 30 -4.81 1.19 23.57
N GLN A 31 -4.21 0.22 22.88
CA GLN A 31 -2.86 0.24 22.32
C GLN A 31 -2.89 0.45 20.79
N HIS A 32 -3.94 1.08 20.27
CA HIS A 32 -4.02 1.45 18.85
C HIS A 32 -2.79 2.26 18.44
N SER A 33 -2.26 2.01 17.23
CA SER A 33 -0.99 2.57 16.77
C SER A 33 -1.00 4.09 16.67
N PHE A 34 -2.17 4.70 16.43
CA PHE A 34 -2.35 6.16 16.52
C PHE A 34 -2.03 6.72 17.91
N CYS A 35 -2.16 5.90 18.96
CA CYS A 35 -1.97 6.29 20.35
C CYS A 35 -0.56 6.00 20.87
N SER A 36 0.29 5.41 20.03
CA SER A 36 1.69 5.16 20.35
C SER A 36 2.46 6.45 20.59
N GLN A 37 3.35 6.41 21.58
CA GLN A 37 4.26 7.52 21.87
C GLN A 37 5.46 7.47 20.92
N PRO A 38 5.93 8.61 20.40
CA PRO A 38 7.07 8.65 19.52
C PRO A 38 8.37 8.29 20.27
N TYR A 39 9.24 7.53 19.62
CA TYR A 39 10.59 7.28 20.10
C TYR A 39 11.39 8.60 20.14
N PRO A 40 12.22 8.86 21.17
CA PRO A 40 12.98 10.10 21.24
C PRO A 40 13.92 10.30 20.05
N GLY A 41 13.85 11.48 19.42
CA GLY A 41 14.76 11.85 18.33
C GLY A 41 14.34 11.39 16.93
N VAL A 42 13.12 10.85 16.77
CA VAL A 42 12.58 10.55 15.44
C VAL A 42 12.45 11.78 14.56
N ILE A 43 12.67 11.58 13.26
CA ILE A 43 12.50 12.60 12.24
C ILE A 43 11.48 12.10 11.23
N ASP A 44 10.27 12.65 11.29
CA ASP A 44 9.25 12.38 10.27
C ASP A 44 9.80 12.73 8.88
N GLN A 45 9.50 11.89 7.89
CA GLN A 45 9.76 12.16 6.48
C GLN A 45 8.41 12.41 5.79
N PRO A 46 7.97 13.67 5.67
CA PRO A 46 6.70 13.99 5.05
C PRO A 46 6.67 13.47 3.61
N ILE A 47 5.64 12.70 3.28
CA ILE A 47 5.42 12.25 1.91
C ILE A 47 5.09 13.45 1.03
N THR A 48 5.93 13.69 0.03
CA THR A 48 5.70 14.71 -0.97
C THR A 48 4.52 14.34 -1.89
N SER A 49 3.92 15.34 -2.54
CA SER A 49 2.85 15.10 -3.51
C SER A 49 3.27 14.16 -4.64
N TRP A 50 4.55 14.19 -5.03
CA TRP A 50 5.09 13.30 -6.05
C TRP A 50 5.22 11.86 -5.53
N GLU A 51 5.75 11.65 -4.32
CA GLU A 51 5.85 10.30 -3.73
C GLU A 51 4.48 9.67 -3.54
N ARG A 52 3.50 10.44 -3.06
CA ARG A 52 2.10 9.97 -2.96
C ARG A 52 1.57 9.48 -4.30
N VAL A 53 1.78 10.26 -5.37
CA VAL A 53 1.38 9.88 -6.74
C VAL A 53 2.15 8.66 -7.22
N TYR A 54 3.46 8.61 -7.00
CA TYR A 54 4.31 7.50 -7.41
C TYR A 54 3.90 6.18 -6.74
N ILE A 55 3.73 6.18 -5.41
CA ILE A 55 3.27 5.02 -4.63
C ILE A 55 1.96 4.49 -5.22
N LEU A 56 0.94 5.35 -5.34
CA LEU A 56 -0.35 4.96 -5.91
C LEU A 56 -0.26 4.47 -7.36
N GLN A 57 0.55 5.14 -8.18
CA GLN A 57 0.70 4.82 -9.58
C GLN A 57 1.35 3.45 -9.76
N MET A 58 2.39 3.14 -9.00
CA MET A 58 3.06 1.84 -9.08
C MET A 58 2.16 0.70 -8.62
N HIS A 59 1.40 0.88 -7.53
CA HIS A 59 0.40 -0.09 -7.10
C HIS A 59 -0.65 -0.35 -8.20
N ASN A 60 -1.23 0.72 -8.76
CA ASN A 60 -2.22 0.58 -9.83
C ASN A 60 -1.64 0.10 -11.16
N TYR A 61 -0.36 0.33 -11.43
CA TYR A 61 0.33 -0.17 -12.62
C TYR A 61 0.47 -1.69 -12.55
N GLU A 62 1.06 -2.23 -11.48
CA GLU A 62 1.22 -3.67 -11.32
C GLU A 62 -0.13 -4.40 -11.33
N ARG A 63 -1.17 -3.81 -10.70
CA ARG A 63 -2.55 -4.32 -10.75
C ARG A 63 -3.12 -4.43 -12.17
N ARG A 64 -2.79 -3.50 -13.07
CA ARG A 64 -3.24 -3.52 -14.48
C ARG A 64 -2.54 -4.57 -15.33
N LEU A 65 -1.35 -5.00 -14.92
CA LEU A 65 -0.60 -6.05 -15.62
C LEU A 65 -1.18 -7.44 -15.37
N LEU A 66 -2.11 -7.59 -14.43
CA LEU A 66 -2.71 -8.87 -14.12
C LEU A 66 -3.80 -9.24 -15.14
N ARG A 67 -4.02 -10.55 -15.29
CA ARG A 67 -5.21 -11.12 -15.93
C ARG A 67 -6.21 -11.49 -14.83
N GLY A 68 -6.76 -10.47 -14.15
CA GLY A 68 -7.72 -10.68 -13.06
C GLY A 68 -9.05 -9.99 -13.33
N THR A 69 -10.15 -10.64 -12.92
CA THR A 69 -11.52 -10.22 -13.23
C THR A 69 -12.19 -9.40 -12.13
N ASN A 70 -11.54 -9.25 -10.96
CA ASN A 70 -12.12 -8.61 -9.78
C ASN A 70 -11.18 -7.56 -9.15
N ILE A 71 -10.17 -7.10 -9.91
CA ILE A 71 -9.13 -6.21 -9.39
C ILE A 71 -9.63 -4.76 -9.40
N GLN A 72 -9.70 -4.16 -8.23
CA GLN A 72 -10.14 -2.78 -8.07
C GLN A 72 -8.99 -1.78 -8.19
N LYS A 73 -9.30 -0.54 -8.56
CA LYS A 73 -8.34 0.57 -8.54
C LYS A 73 -8.15 1.08 -7.10
N MET A 74 -6.90 1.31 -6.73
CA MET A 74 -6.50 1.77 -5.41
C MET A 74 -6.43 3.30 -5.32
N TYR A 75 -6.82 3.84 -4.17
CA TYR A 75 -6.92 5.27 -3.85
C TYR A 75 -6.17 5.60 -2.56
N TRP A 76 -5.71 6.84 -2.43
CA TRP A 76 -5.06 7.30 -1.21
C TRP A 76 -6.08 7.55 -0.10
N ASN A 77 -5.70 7.26 1.14
CA ASN A 77 -6.47 7.59 2.32
C ASN A 77 -5.54 8.20 3.39
N ASP A 78 -5.87 9.41 3.83
CA ASP A 78 -5.05 10.15 4.79
C ASP A 78 -5.18 9.61 6.23
N ASP A 79 -6.27 8.93 6.58
CA ASP A 79 -6.41 8.29 7.90
C ASP A 79 -5.40 7.12 8.02
N LEU A 80 -5.30 6.29 6.98
CA LEU A 80 -4.28 5.22 6.90
C LEU A 80 -2.86 5.77 6.96
N ALA A 81 -2.59 6.90 6.29
CA ALA A 81 -1.28 7.54 6.30
C ALA A 81 -0.91 8.09 7.69
N GLN A 82 -1.88 8.67 8.41
CA GLN A 82 -1.67 9.15 9.78
C GLN A 82 -1.42 7.99 10.74
N ILE A 83 -2.21 6.91 10.66
CA ILE A 83 -1.98 5.71 11.47
C ILE A 83 -0.58 5.13 11.21
N ALA A 84 -0.18 5.04 9.93
CA ALA A 84 1.16 4.59 9.54
C ALA A 84 2.26 5.48 10.12
N LEU A 85 2.07 6.80 10.13
CA LEU A 85 3.03 7.76 10.68
C LEU A 85 3.19 7.59 12.20
N HIS A 86 2.07 7.49 12.93
CA HIS A 86 2.11 7.26 14.37
C HIS A 86 2.79 5.95 14.73
N TYR A 87 2.58 4.89 13.93
CA TYR A 87 3.30 3.64 14.12
C TYR A 87 4.79 3.74 13.80
N ALA A 88 5.16 4.37 12.67
CA ALA A 88 6.55 4.54 12.25
C ALA A 88 7.41 5.29 13.27
N ARG A 89 6.81 6.26 13.97
CA ARG A 89 7.45 7.00 15.09
C ARG A 89 7.82 6.11 16.28
N GLY A 90 7.24 4.92 16.41
CA GLY A 90 7.59 3.96 17.46
C GLY A 90 8.97 3.30 17.23
N CYS A 91 9.53 3.39 16.03
CA CYS A 91 10.85 2.83 15.68
C CYS A 91 11.02 1.33 15.97
N LEU A 92 9.93 0.58 15.80
CA LEU A 92 9.91 -0.87 15.87
C LEU A 92 9.76 -1.43 14.46
N TYR A 93 10.80 -2.11 13.95
CA TYR A 93 10.73 -2.81 12.66
C TYR A 93 10.03 -4.16 12.79
N ASP A 94 8.74 -4.10 13.12
CA ASP A 94 7.83 -5.23 13.19
C ASP A 94 6.43 -4.75 12.81
N HIS A 95 5.50 -5.66 12.54
CA HIS A 95 4.10 -5.33 12.33
C HIS A 95 3.39 -5.09 13.67
N ASP A 96 2.54 -4.06 13.72
CA ASP A 96 1.55 -3.93 14.80
C ASP A 96 0.49 -5.03 14.71
N LYS A 97 -0.37 -5.15 15.73
CA LYS A 97 -1.51 -6.06 15.63
C LYS A 97 -2.51 -5.52 14.61
N PRO A 98 -3.18 -6.37 13.80
CA PRO A 98 -4.16 -5.92 12.80
C PRO A 98 -5.20 -4.92 13.33
N ILE A 99 -5.74 -5.16 14.53
CA ILE A 99 -6.72 -4.27 15.16
C ILE A 99 -6.17 -2.88 15.50
N GLN A 100 -4.87 -2.76 15.77
CA GLN A 100 -4.22 -1.52 16.19
C GLN A 100 -3.98 -0.55 15.03
N ARG A 101 -4.19 -0.98 13.79
CA ARG A 101 -4.08 -0.14 12.59
C ARG A 101 -5.40 0.06 11.86
N ASN A 102 -6.52 -0.30 12.48
CA ASN A 102 -7.83 -0.13 11.87
C ASN A 102 -8.27 1.34 11.86
N VAL A 103 -8.88 1.77 10.76
CA VAL A 103 -9.46 3.12 10.66
C VAL A 103 -10.81 3.14 11.38
N PRO A 104 -11.10 4.10 12.28
CA PRO A 104 -12.32 4.12 13.09
C PRO A 104 -13.62 3.94 12.29
N LYS A 105 -13.78 4.64 11.18
CA LYS A 105 -14.98 4.56 10.31
C LYS A 105 -14.98 3.38 9.34
N ILE A 106 -13.94 2.55 9.34
CA ILE A 106 -13.79 1.41 8.42
C ILE A 106 -13.48 0.15 9.24
N PRO A 107 -14.49 -0.58 9.75
CA PRO A 107 -14.31 -1.77 10.56
C PRO A 107 -13.95 -3.01 9.70
N LEU A 108 -12.97 -2.85 8.81
CA LEU A 108 -12.43 -3.92 7.98
C LEU A 108 -10.97 -4.17 8.35
N SER A 109 -10.48 -5.35 7.99
CA SER A 109 -9.06 -5.70 8.16
C SER A 109 -8.15 -4.70 7.45
N THR A 110 -7.16 -4.17 8.16
CA THR A 110 -6.11 -3.34 7.58
C THR A 110 -4.83 -4.16 7.40
N GLY A 111 -4.31 -4.24 6.18
CA GLY A 111 -3.01 -4.85 5.85
C GLY A 111 -1.87 -3.87 6.04
N GLN A 112 -0.63 -4.36 5.97
CA GLN A 112 0.57 -3.52 6.14
C GLN A 112 1.75 -4.10 5.37
N ASN A 113 2.49 -3.23 4.66
CA ASN A 113 3.80 -3.52 4.13
C ASN A 113 4.82 -2.62 4.82
N LEU A 114 5.97 -3.19 5.16
CA LEU A 114 7.10 -2.52 5.80
C LEU A 114 8.31 -2.55 4.87
N ALA A 115 9.15 -1.53 4.94
CA ALA A 115 10.44 -1.51 4.27
C ALA A 115 11.47 -0.70 5.07
N MET A 116 12.71 -1.14 5.02
CA MET A 116 13.88 -0.49 5.63
C MET A 116 15.12 -0.76 4.77
N GLY A 117 16.14 0.08 4.88
CA GLY A 117 17.39 -0.07 4.12
C GLY A 117 17.33 0.52 2.71
N TYR A 118 16.32 1.35 2.44
CA TYR A 118 16.12 2.03 1.17
C TYR A 118 16.27 3.54 1.31
N GLU A 119 16.89 4.20 0.33
CA GLU A 119 17.17 5.63 0.40
C GLU A 119 15.92 6.50 0.21
N ASN A 120 14.92 5.97 -0.50
CA ASN A 120 13.68 6.70 -0.84
C ASN A 120 12.53 5.74 -1.15
N TRP A 121 11.32 6.30 -1.26
CA TRP A 121 10.11 5.56 -1.62
C TRP A 121 10.19 4.81 -2.95
N THR A 122 10.94 5.32 -3.94
CA THR A 122 11.10 4.62 -5.22
C THR A 122 11.77 3.27 -5.03
N GLN A 123 12.86 3.23 -4.27
CA GLN A 123 13.56 1.97 -3.99
C GLN A 123 12.73 1.05 -3.08
N ALA A 124 12.04 1.59 -2.06
CA ALA A 124 11.20 0.78 -1.18
C ALA A 124 10.04 0.10 -1.93
N ILE A 125 9.31 0.85 -2.77
CA ILE A 125 8.23 0.32 -3.60
C ILE A 125 8.76 -0.68 -4.62
N GLN A 126 9.91 -0.39 -5.25
CA GLN A 126 10.54 -1.30 -6.19
C GLN A 126 10.95 -2.61 -5.52
N GLY A 127 11.47 -2.58 -4.29
CA GLY A 127 11.78 -3.77 -3.50
C GLY A 127 10.56 -4.67 -3.25
N TRP A 128 9.39 -4.08 -2.96
CA TRP A 128 8.14 -4.86 -2.87
C TRP A 128 7.71 -5.42 -4.24
N ILE A 129 7.92 -4.69 -5.33
CA ILE A 129 7.57 -5.15 -6.69
C ILE A 129 8.45 -6.32 -7.13
N GLU A 130 9.74 -6.31 -6.78
CA GLU A 130 10.72 -7.33 -7.20
C GLU A 130 10.37 -8.73 -6.70
N GLU A 131 9.60 -8.86 -5.61
CA GLU A 131 9.11 -10.16 -5.17
C GLU A 131 8.27 -10.89 -6.23
N LYS A 132 7.74 -10.17 -7.23
CA LYS A 132 7.01 -10.77 -8.35
C LYS A 132 7.82 -11.78 -9.14
N GLU A 133 9.15 -11.68 -9.13
CA GLU A 133 10.05 -12.65 -9.77
C GLU A 133 9.96 -14.05 -9.15
N HIS A 134 9.43 -14.14 -7.93
CA HIS A 134 9.26 -15.38 -7.18
C HIS A 134 7.80 -15.76 -6.95
N TYR A 135 6.87 -14.97 -7.48
CA TYR A 135 5.45 -15.18 -7.34
C TYR A 135 4.88 -15.93 -8.56
N PHE A 136 4.20 -17.03 -8.28
CA PHE A 136 3.47 -17.81 -9.27
C PHE A 136 2.04 -18.01 -8.78
N TYR A 137 1.06 -17.53 -9.55
CA TYR A 137 -0.34 -17.58 -9.16
C TYR A 137 -0.78 -19.01 -8.81
N GLY A 138 -1.33 -19.19 -7.61
CA GLY A 138 -1.83 -20.46 -7.10
C GLY A 138 -0.76 -21.44 -6.60
N TYR A 139 0.52 -21.07 -6.62
CA TYR A 139 1.63 -21.92 -6.17
C TYR A 139 2.38 -21.33 -4.99
N PRO A 140 2.87 -22.17 -4.05
CA PRO A 140 3.72 -21.70 -2.97
C PRO A 140 5.03 -21.13 -3.48
N SER A 141 5.54 -20.09 -2.82
CA SER A 141 6.89 -19.57 -3.06
C SER A 141 7.85 -19.97 -1.93
N ALA A 142 9.10 -20.24 -2.30
CA ALA A 142 10.19 -20.44 -1.34
C ALA A 142 10.80 -19.11 -0.83
N ARG A 143 10.36 -17.98 -1.40
CA ARG A 143 10.79 -16.64 -1.03
C ARG A 143 9.60 -15.81 -0.55
N VAL A 144 9.89 -14.70 0.11
CA VAL A 144 8.86 -13.74 0.51
C VAL A 144 8.25 -13.15 -0.75
N VAL A 145 6.92 -13.25 -0.85
CA VAL A 145 6.11 -12.67 -1.92
C VAL A 145 4.95 -11.83 -1.38
N THR A 146 4.88 -11.70 -0.05
CA THR A 146 3.72 -11.18 0.66
C THR A 146 3.58 -9.67 0.54
N HIS A 147 4.67 -8.93 0.25
CA HIS A 147 4.56 -7.51 -0.02
C HIS A 147 3.95 -7.29 -1.40
N TYR A 148 4.44 -8.01 -2.42
CA TYR A 148 3.88 -7.94 -3.76
C TYR A 148 2.41 -8.38 -3.79
N THR A 149 2.06 -9.51 -3.16
CA THR A 149 0.67 -10.01 -3.15
C THR A 149 -0.29 -9.04 -2.46
N GLN A 150 0.15 -8.29 -1.45
CA GLN A 150 -0.63 -7.21 -0.85
C GLN A 150 -0.84 -6.05 -1.85
N MET A 151 0.16 -5.67 -2.65
CA MET A 151 0.01 -4.62 -3.67
C MET A 151 -1.05 -5.00 -4.72
N ILE A 152 -1.11 -6.27 -5.08
CA ILE A 152 -2.02 -6.80 -6.11
C ILE A 152 -3.30 -7.44 -5.57
N TRP A 153 -3.56 -7.34 -4.26
CA TRP A 153 -4.73 -7.93 -3.62
C TRP A 153 -6.04 -7.32 -4.13
N HIS A 154 -6.94 -8.16 -4.67
CA HIS A 154 -8.09 -7.72 -5.48
C HIS A 154 -9.02 -6.73 -4.76
N SER A 155 -9.26 -6.96 -3.46
CA SER A 155 -10.17 -6.19 -2.61
C SER A 155 -9.51 -5.00 -1.91
N THR A 156 -8.19 -4.84 -2.03
CA THR A 156 -7.51 -3.64 -1.53
C THR A 156 -7.78 -2.44 -2.42
N VAL A 157 -8.44 -1.43 -1.85
CA VAL A 157 -8.89 -0.22 -2.54
C VAL A 157 -8.36 1.07 -1.92
N LEU A 158 -7.94 1.05 -0.66
CA LEU A 158 -7.33 2.21 -0.01
C LEU A 158 -5.90 1.90 0.45
N ILE A 159 -5.02 2.87 0.31
CA ILE A 159 -3.65 2.85 0.83
C ILE A 159 -3.32 4.19 1.49
N GLY A 160 -2.59 4.15 2.59
CA GLY A 160 -1.96 5.33 3.17
C GLY A 160 -0.61 4.94 3.74
N CYS A 161 0.40 5.75 3.47
CA CYS A 161 1.77 5.45 3.83
C CYS A 161 2.42 6.57 4.64
N ALA A 162 3.51 6.24 5.33
CA ALA A 162 4.35 7.17 6.05
C ALA A 162 5.80 6.67 6.10
N ALA A 163 6.73 7.60 6.29
CA ALA A 163 8.13 7.29 6.51
C ALA A 163 8.67 8.08 7.71
N THR A 164 9.56 7.46 8.48
CA THR A 164 10.20 8.10 9.63
C THR A 164 11.65 7.63 9.73
N ILE A 165 12.59 8.54 9.97
CA ILE A 165 13.97 8.18 10.29
C ILE A 165 14.05 7.99 11.80
N CYS A 166 14.50 6.81 12.20
CA CYS A 166 14.73 6.47 13.59
C CYS A 166 16.21 6.62 13.95
N PRO A 167 16.54 7.18 15.13
CA PRO A 167 17.92 7.23 15.62
C PRO A 167 18.53 5.84 15.80
N SER A 168 17.71 4.88 16.24
CA SER A 168 18.08 3.49 16.40
C SER A 168 16.83 2.62 16.27
N TYR A 169 16.98 1.42 15.73
CA TYR A 169 15.93 0.40 15.67
C TYR A 169 16.29 -0.70 16.67
N GLY A 170 15.79 -0.57 17.91
CA GLY A 170 16.20 -1.46 18.99
C GLY A 170 17.69 -1.34 19.30
N SER A 171 18.50 -2.31 18.89
CA SER A 171 19.97 -2.34 19.06
C SER A 171 20.76 -2.02 17.79
N TYR A 172 20.09 -1.66 16.69
CA TYR A 172 20.73 -1.36 15.42
C TYR A 172 20.80 0.16 15.19
N ASP A 173 22.01 0.71 15.22
CA ASP A 173 22.29 2.12 14.91
C ASP A 173 22.33 2.33 13.38
N MET A 174 21.14 2.27 12.78
CA MET A 174 20.94 2.34 11.34
C MET A 174 19.89 3.41 11.03
N PRO A 175 20.27 4.67 10.71
CA PRO A 175 19.34 5.77 10.48
C PRO A 175 18.72 5.75 9.08
N TRP A 176 18.28 4.58 8.63
CA TRP A 176 17.50 4.45 7.39
C TRP A 176 16.05 4.84 7.65
N PRO A 177 15.34 5.41 6.66
CA PRO A 177 13.92 5.63 6.81
C PRO A 177 13.18 4.28 6.95
N PHE A 178 12.27 4.20 7.91
CA PHE A 178 11.30 3.13 8.05
C PHE A 178 10.04 3.51 7.30
N TYR A 179 9.75 2.75 6.25
CA TYR A 179 8.61 2.95 5.37
C TYR A 179 7.47 2.01 5.76
N ILE A 180 6.26 2.57 5.88
CA ILE A 180 5.05 1.82 6.20
C ILE A 180 3.97 2.21 5.23
N CYS A 181 3.30 1.22 4.63
CA CYS A 181 2.03 1.43 3.93
C CYS A 181 0.97 0.54 4.59
N ASN A 182 -0.16 1.15 4.98
CA ASN A 182 -1.35 0.44 5.45
C ASN A 182 -2.38 0.34 4.31
N TYR A 183 -3.14 -0.76 4.28
CA TYR A 183 -4.00 -1.15 3.16
C TYR A 183 -5.41 -1.55 3.64
N ILE A 184 -6.47 -1.09 2.97
CA ILE A 184 -7.83 -1.60 3.20
C ILE A 184 -8.41 -2.18 1.91
N THR A 185 -8.85 -3.44 1.88
CA THR A 185 -8.67 -4.46 2.95
C THR A 185 -7.27 -5.05 2.93
N GLY A 186 -6.80 -5.58 4.06
CA GLY A 186 -5.56 -6.35 4.12
C GLY A 186 -5.67 -7.73 3.47
N GLN A 187 -4.54 -8.28 3.04
CA GLN A 187 -4.46 -9.66 2.55
C GLN A 187 -4.75 -10.67 3.66
N LEU A 188 -5.30 -11.82 3.29
CA LEU A 188 -5.58 -12.93 4.21
C LEU A 188 -4.49 -14.01 4.08
N ASN A 189 -3.97 -14.48 5.22
CA ASN A 189 -2.87 -15.45 5.26
C ASN A 189 -3.17 -16.77 4.54
N SER A 190 -4.45 -17.15 4.41
CA SER A 190 -4.84 -18.41 3.75
C SER A 190 -4.82 -18.33 2.23
N ASP A 191 -4.77 -17.13 1.63
CA ASP A 191 -5.07 -16.97 0.19
C ASP A 191 -4.12 -16.00 -0.54
N PHE A 192 -2.96 -15.66 0.05
CA PHE A 192 -1.97 -14.78 -0.59
C PHE A 192 -1.39 -15.34 -1.90
N HIS A 193 -1.50 -16.66 -2.15
CA HIS A 193 -1.12 -17.25 -3.42
C HIS A 193 -2.15 -17.05 -4.54
N ARG A 194 -3.41 -16.68 -4.22
CA ARG A 194 -4.45 -16.34 -5.20
C ARG A 194 -5.08 -14.98 -4.85
N PRO A 195 -4.32 -13.88 -4.99
CA PRO A 195 -4.74 -12.56 -4.56
C PRO A 195 -5.86 -11.93 -5.40
N TYR A 196 -6.32 -12.59 -6.47
CA TYR A 196 -7.38 -12.13 -7.37
C TYR A 196 -8.02 -13.29 -8.13
N ASP A 197 -9.19 -13.07 -8.73
CA ASP A 197 -9.83 -14.06 -9.60
C ASP A 197 -9.15 -14.07 -10.97
N GLN A 198 -8.42 -15.14 -11.29
CA GLN A 198 -7.68 -15.24 -12.56
C GLN A 198 -8.62 -15.40 -13.77
N GLY A 199 -8.46 -14.51 -14.76
CA GLY A 199 -9.19 -14.51 -16.02
C GLY A 199 -8.32 -14.85 -17.24
N PHE A 200 -8.95 -14.89 -18.41
CA PHE A 200 -8.27 -15.16 -19.68
C PHE A 200 -7.62 -13.91 -20.29
N ASP A 201 -8.14 -12.72 -20.08
CA ASP A 201 -7.60 -11.50 -20.71
C ASP A 201 -7.25 -10.45 -19.66
N HIS A 202 -6.41 -9.48 -20.05
CA HIS A 202 -6.23 -8.27 -19.25
C HIS A 202 -7.53 -7.47 -19.27
N GLN A 203 -7.98 -7.06 -18.09
CA GLN A 203 -9.16 -6.22 -17.91
C GLN A 203 -8.75 -4.86 -17.32
N PRO A 204 -9.48 -3.78 -17.63
CA PRO A 204 -9.34 -2.53 -16.90
C PRO A 204 -9.62 -2.74 -15.40
N LEU A 205 -8.96 -1.96 -14.54
CA LEU A 205 -9.29 -1.97 -13.11
C LEU A 205 -10.72 -1.51 -12.89
N HIS A 206 -11.45 -2.18 -11.99
CA HIS A 206 -12.75 -1.72 -11.53
C HIS A 206 -12.58 -0.42 -10.74
N ASP A 207 -13.19 0.66 -11.23
CA ASP A 207 -13.01 2.00 -10.68
C ASP A 207 -14.28 2.49 -9.98
N CYS A 208 -14.47 2.04 -8.74
CA CYS A 208 -15.54 2.51 -7.87
C CYS A 208 -15.14 3.70 -6.99
N GLN A 209 -14.13 4.48 -7.41
CA GLN A 209 -13.68 5.69 -6.71
C GLN A 209 -13.34 5.45 -5.23
N GLY A 210 -12.77 4.29 -4.91
CA GLY A 210 -12.38 3.90 -3.55
C GLY A 210 -13.55 3.57 -2.62
N LYS A 211 -14.78 3.41 -3.16
CA LYS A 211 -15.95 3.00 -2.39
C LYS A 211 -15.73 1.65 -1.72
N ILE A 212 -16.09 1.57 -0.44
CA ILE A 212 -16.05 0.36 0.38
C ILE A 212 -17.42 0.14 0.98
N CYS A 213 -17.89 -1.11 0.99
CA CYS A 213 -19.08 -1.53 1.72
C CYS A 213 -18.69 -2.03 3.12
N LEU A 214 -19.30 -1.45 4.14
CA LEU A 214 -19.01 -1.73 5.55
C LEU A 214 -19.89 -2.87 6.09
N TYR A 215 -19.56 -3.36 7.29
CA TYR A 215 -20.36 -4.32 8.05
C TYR A 215 -20.85 -5.54 7.23
N ASN A 216 -19.90 -6.20 6.57
CA ASN A 216 -20.13 -7.35 5.70
C ASN A 216 -21.02 -7.07 4.47
N GLY A 217 -21.11 -5.82 4.04
CA GLY A 217 -21.71 -5.46 2.76
C GLY A 217 -20.84 -5.88 1.57
N THR A 218 -21.48 -6.17 0.43
CA THR A 218 -20.79 -6.57 -0.81
C THR A 218 -20.86 -5.46 -1.84
N LEU A 219 -19.73 -5.16 -2.50
CA LEU A 219 -19.68 -4.20 -3.60
C LEU A 219 -19.91 -4.90 -4.94
N ASP A 220 -20.88 -4.42 -5.72
CA ASP A 220 -20.99 -4.78 -7.13
C ASP A 220 -19.95 -3.97 -7.93
N LEU A 221 -18.99 -4.65 -8.56
CA LEU A 221 -17.89 -4.00 -9.27
C LEU A 221 -18.28 -3.38 -10.63
N ASN A 222 -19.49 -3.65 -11.11
CA ASN A 222 -20.02 -3.08 -12.35
C ASN A 222 -20.85 -1.83 -12.09
N THR A 223 -21.69 -1.86 -11.05
CA THR A 223 -22.56 -0.72 -10.69
C THR A 223 -21.95 0.19 -9.64
N CYS A 224 -20.93 -0.30 -8.91
CA CYS A 224 -20.35 0.35 -7.75
C CYS A 224 -21.38 0.61 -6.63
N GLU A 225 -22.37 -0.26 -6.50
CA GLU A 225 -23.39 -0.19 -5.45
C GLU A 225 -23.11 -1.21 -4.34
N CYS A 226 -23.37 -0.81 -3.11
CA CYS A 226 -23.26 -1.70 -1.96
C CYS A 226 -24.57 -2.43 -1.70
N ARG A 227 -24.48 -3.76 -1.58
CA ARG A 227 -25.52 -4.61 -1.02
C ARG A 227 -25.21 -4.85 0.45
N CYS A 228 -26.02 -4.28 1.34
CA CYS A 228 -25.78 -4.38 2.78
C CYS A 228 -26.22 -5.70 3.37
N SER A 229 -25.58 -6.08 4.48
CA SER A 229 -26.05 -7.14 5.36
C SER A 229 -27.40 -6.76 6.00
N THR A 230 -28.13 -7.75 6.53
CA THR A 230 -29.47 -7.54 7.10
C THR A 230 -29.49 -6.57 8.28
N TYR A 231 -28.34 -6.35 8.92
CA TYR A 231 -28.18 -5.53 10.11
C TYR A 231 -27.48 -4.19 9.83
N ALA A 232 -27.25 -3.84 8.56
CA ALA A 232 -26.63 -2.57 8.17
C ALA A 232 -27.38 -1.91 7.01
N ASN A 233 -27.31 -0.58 6.90
CA ASN A 233 -27.92 0.18 5.82
C ASN A 233 -27.13 1.47 5.51
N GLY A 234 -27.51 2.19 4.47
CA GLY A 234 -26.76 3.35 3.96
C GLY A 234 -26.11 3.05 2.60
N LEU A 235 -25.50 4.06 1.98
CA LEU A 235 -24.92 3.91 0.63
C LEU A 235 -23.65 3.06 0.62
N GLN A 236 -22.95 3.02 1.75
CA GLN A 236 -21.78 2.19 2.02
C GLN A 236 -22.04 1.23 3.19
N CYS A 237 -23.31 1.02 3.53
CA CYS A 237 -23.72 0.23 4.68
C CYS A 237 -23.26 0.81 6.03
N GLU A 238 -22.94 2.09 6.11
CA GLU A 238 -22.32 2.75 7.25
C GLU A 238 -23.19 2.87 8.52
N ARG A 239 -24.50 2.57 8.44
CA ARG A 239 -25.43 2.62 9.56
C ARG A 239 -25.73 1.23 10.09
N LEU A 240 -25.23 0.92 11.28
CA LEU A 240 -25.38 -0.37 11.95
C LEU A 240 -26.66 -0.42 12.81
N ASN A 241 -27.42 -1.50 12.72
CA ASN A 241 -28.55 -1.78 13.59
C ASN A 241 -28.18 -2.87 14.60
N CYS A 242 -27.76 -2.43 15.79
CA CYS A 242 -27.32 -3.30 16.87
C CYS A 242 -28.42 -4.23 17.43
N SER A 243 -29.69 -3.93 17.19
CA SER A 243 -30.83 -4.70 17.71
C SER A 243 -31.09 -6.00 16.95
N ILE A 244 -30.54 -6.16 15.74
CA ILE A 244 -30.81 -7.29 14.84
C ILE A 244 -29.53 -8.00 14.36
N LEU A 245 -28.46 -7.93 15.16
CA LEU A 245 -27.20 -8.60 14.85
C LEU A 245 -27.34 -10.14 14.84
N PRO A 246 -26.52 -10.84 14.02
CA PRO A 246 -26.50 -12.29 13.99
C PRO A 246 -26.06 -12.88 15.34
N PRO A 247 -26.57 -14.07 15.72
CA PRO A 247 -26.14 -14.75 16.92
C PRO A 247 -24.71 -15.30 16.76
N CYS A 248 -23.95 -15.27 17.85
CA CYS A 248 -22.55 -15.68 17.90
C CYS A 248 -22.38 -17.13 18.37
N LEU A 249 -22.95 -18.09 17.65
CA LEU A 249 -23.08 -19.48 18.14
C LEU A 249 -21.76 -20.27 18.18
N TYR A 250 -20.75 -19.86 17.38
CA TYR A 250 -19.52 -20.62 17.17
C TYR A 250 -18.24 -19.92 17.63
N TYR A 251 -18.34 -18.74 18.24
CA TYR A 251 -17.20 -17.89 18.57
C TYR A 251 -17.13 -17.58 20.05
N SER A 252 -15.91 -17.56 20.57
CA SER A 252 -15.57 -17.04 21.89
C SER A 252 -14.95 -15.64 21.77
N SER A 253 -14.79 -14.93 22.89
CA SER A 253 -14.15 -13.62 22.92
C SER A 253 -12.74 -13.63 22.33
N GLU A 254 -12.00 -14.73 22.49
CA GLU A 254 -10.64 -14.87 21.94
C GLU A 254 -10.67 -14.94 20.41
N SER A 255 -11.78 -15.38 19.82
CA SER A 255 -11.93 -15.48 18.36
C SER A 255 -11.91 -14.11 17.68
N CYS A 256 -12.20 -13.03 18.41
CA CYS A 256 -12.21 -11.66 17.88
C CYS A 256 -10.84 -11.15 17.40
N ILE A 257 -9.76 -11.89 17.67
CA ILE A 257 -8.43 -11.62 17.09
C ILE A 257 -8.38 -11.92 15.58
N ALA A 258 -9.21 -12.83 15.10
CA ALA A 258 -9.28 -13.18 13.69
C ALA A 258 -10.02 -12.08 12.92
N VAL A 259 -9.47 -11.69 11.77
CA VAL A 259 -9.89 -10.51 11.01
C VAL A 259 -11.34 -10.54 10.51
N ASN A 260 -11.91 -11.73 10.31
CA ASN A 260 -13.29 -11.93 9.84
C ASN A 260 -14.32 -11.95 10.99
N VAL A 261 -13.92 -12.41 12.18
CA VAL A 261 -14.84 -12.69 13.29
C VAL A 261 -15.58 -11.44 13.78
N PRO A 262 -14.97 -10.24 13.86
CA PRO A 262 -15.72 -9.02 14.19
C PRO A 262 -16.87 -8.69 13.24
N LEU A 263 -16.83 -9.14 11.98
CA LEU A 263 -17.92 -8.93 11.00
C LEU A 263 -18.96 -10.05 11.03
N GLU A 264 -18.55 -11.28 11.36
CA GLU A 264 -19.46 -12.42 11.50
C GLU A 264 -20.20 -12.42 12.85
N CYS A 265 -19.55 -11.89 13.88
CA CYS A 265 -20.06 -11.86 15.24
C CYS A 265 -19.83 -10.47 15.89
N PRO A 266 -20.54 -9.43 15.39
CA PRO A 266 -20.25 -8.04 15.74
C PRO A 266 -20.49 -7.70 17.22
N ARG A 267 -21.49 -8.34 17.84
CA ARG A 267 -21.86 -8.08 19.24
C ARG A 267 -20.77 -8.55 20.19
N LEU A 268 -20.25 -9.77 20.01
CA LEU A 268 -19.21 -10.33 20.87
C LEU A 268 -17.91 -9.55 20.78
N CYS A 269 -17.57 -9.07 19.58
CA CYS A 269 -16.34 -8.34 19.32
C CYS A 269 -16.45 -6.82 19.54
N GLY A 270 -17.48 -6.37 20.27
CA GLY A 270 -17.64 -4.97 20.69
C GLY A 270 -17.90 -3.99 19.56
N LEU A 271 -18.38 -4.44 18.39
CA LEU A 271 -18.56 -3.56 17.23
C LEU A 271 -19.69 -2.54 17.45
N CYS A 272 -20.71 -2.90 18.22
CA CYS A 272 -21.78 -1.98 18.61
C CYS A 272 -21.31 -0.89 19.57
N ASP A 273 -20.50 -1.25 20.56
CA ASP A 273 -19.98 -0.26 21.52
C ASP A 273 -19.07 0.75 20.81
N ARG A 274 -18.21 0.25 19.91
CA ARG A 274 -17.43 1.10 19.00
C ARG A 274 -18.32 1.99 18.14
N TYR A 275 -19.36 1.43 17.54
CA TYR A 275 -20.28 2.17 16.69
C TYR A 275 -20.98 3.34 17.41
N GLU A 276 -21.45 3.13 18.64
CA GLU A 276 -22.09 4.19 19.43
C GLU A 276 -21.10 5.30 19.83
N VAL A 277 -19.85 4.93 20.13
CA VAL A 277 -18.78 5.93 20.34
C VAL A 277 -18.53 6.74 19.07
N LEU A 278 -18.40 6.09 17.91
CA LEU A 278 -18.20 6.80 16.64
C LEU A 278 -19.38 7.71 16.28
N LYS A 279 -20.62 7.29 16.57
CA LYS A 279 -21.80 8.15 16.46
C LYS A 279 -21.69 9.38 17.33
N SER A 280 -21.19 9.26 18.56
CA SER A 280 -21.00 10.40 19.45
C SER A 280 -19.90 11.36 18.98
N VAL A 281 -18.83 10.84 18.36
CA VAL A 281 -17.68 11.63 17.88
C VAL A 281 -17.98 12.34 16.55
N TYR A 282 -18.51 11.62 15.56
CA TYR A 282 -18.69 12.13 14.20
C TYR A 282 -20.13 12.59 13.88
N GLY A 283 -21.12 12.09 14.63
CA GLY A 283 -22.53 12.21 14.30
C GLY A 283 -23.00 11.12 13.32
N GLU A 284 -24.26 10.69 13.46
CA GLU A 284 -24.83 9.55 12.72
C GLU A 284 -24.77 9.69 11.20
N ASN A 285 -24.85 10.93 10.68
CA ASN A 285 -24.82 11.20 9.25
C ASN A 285 -23.41 11.28 8.65
N ASN A 286 -22.34 11.21 9.47
CA ASN A 286 -20.95 11.38 9.03
C ASN A 286 -20.08 10.12 9.26
N LEU A 287 -20.74 8.96 9.38
CA LEU A 287 -20.07 7.67 9.62
C LEU A 287 -19.50 7.05 8.33
N ALA A 288 -19.86 7.59 7.17
CA ALA A 288 -19.23 7.18 5.93
C ALA A 288 -17.72 7.50 5.94
N PRO A 289 -16.87 6.59 5.41
CA PRO A 289 -15.44 6.82 5.29
C PRO A 289 -15.12 8.03 4.41
N ASN A 290 -14.09 8.80 4.78
CA ASN A 290 -13.58 9.88 3.94
C ASN A 290 -12.72 9.27 2.82
N ILE A 291 -13.33 9.02 1.68
CA ILE A 291 -12.62 8.59 0.48
C ILE A 291 -12.21 9.87 -0.25
N LEU A 292 -11.21 10.57 0.27
CA LEU A 292 -10.67 11.75 -0.42
C LEU A 292 -9.99 11.28 -1.71
N ALA A 293 -10.75 11.23 -2.80
CA ALA A 293 -10.17 11.24 -4.13
C ALA A 293 -9.38 12.52 -4.25
N VAL A 294 -8.04 12.43 -4.23
CA VAL A 294 -7.19 13.51 -4.75
C VAL A 294 -7.68 13.74 -6.17
N LYS A 295 -8.46 14.80 -6.38
CA LYS A 295 -8.79 15.27 -7.73
C LYS A 295 -7.45 15.44 -8.45
N PRO A 296 -7.29 14.94 -9.69
CA PRO A 296 -6.07 15.15 -10.44
C PRO A 296 -5.73 16.64 -10.37
N THR A 297 -4.62 16.96 -9.70
CA THR A 297 -4.16 18.34 -9.67
C THR A 297 -3.70 18.63 -11.08
N THR A 298 -4.50 19.37 -11.84
CA THR A 298 -4.09 19.86 -13.16
C THR A 298 -2.89 20.77 -12.92
N ILE A 299 -1.67 20.23 -13.05
CA ILE A 299 -0.45 21.02 -13.06
C ILE A 299 -0.54 21.86 -14.32
N THR A 300 -1.07 23.07 -14.17
CA THR A 300 -1.07 24.07 -15.23
C THR A 300 0.32 24.66 -15.22
N THR A 301 1.24 24.09 -16.00
CA THR A 301 2.58 24.64 -16.17
C THR A 301 2.44 25.96 -16.92
N THR A 302 2.31 27.06 -16.19
CA THR A 302 2.41 28.40 -16.78
C THR A 302 3.88 28.65 -17.10
N ILE A 303 4.29 28.33 -18.33
CA ILE A 303 5.59 28.74 -18.84
C ILE A 303 5.53 30.26 -19.02
N SER A 304 6.01 31.00 -18.01
CA SER A 304 6.26 32.43 -18.15
C SER A 304 7.55 32.60 -18.95
N SER A 305 7.41 32.92 -20.24
CA SER A 305 8.54 33.24 -21.11
C SER A 305 9.05 34.65 -20.78
N THR A 306 9.98 34.75 -19.83
CA THR A 306 10.76 35.97 -19.65
C THR A 306 11.72 36.13 -20.84
N THR A 307 11.31 36.93 -21.81
CA THR A 307 12.18 37.38 -22.91
C THR A 307 13.20 38.39 -22.35
N LYS A 308 14.42 37.92 -22.05
CA LYS A 308 15.57 38.83 -21.88
C LYS A 308 15.94 39.39 -23.25
N LYS A 309 15.62 40.67 -23.48
CA LYS A 309 16.22 41.48 -24.55
C LYS A 309 17.72 41.63 -24.29
N SER A 310 18.55 40.92 -25.04
CA SER A 310 19.96 41.29 -25.21
C SER A 310 20.14 42.06 -26.52
N SER A 311 20.65 43.28 -26.41
CA SER A 311 21.06 44.18 -27.49
C SER A 311 22.02 43.53 -28.48
N GLY A 312 21.83 43.84 -29.76
CA GLY A 312 22.36 43.08 -30.89
C GLY A 312 23.80 43.33 -31.31
N ARG A 313 24.26 42.44 -32.20
CA ARG A 313 25.23 42.75 -33.26
C ARG A 313 24.94 41.89 -34.50
N LYS A 314 24.97 42.57 -35.64
CA LYS A 314 24.51 42.16 -36.99
C LYS A 314 25.38 41.04 -37.59
N LEU A 315 24.76 40.11 -38.33
CA LEU A 315 25.32 39.67 -39.62
C LEU A 315 24.22 39.19 -40.60
N LYS A 316 24.37 39.61 -41.86
CA LYS A 316 23.37 39.63 -42.96
C LYS A 316 23.25 38.29 -43.73
N LYS A 317 22.18 38.24 -44.56
CA LYS A 317 21.86 37.41 -45.77
C LYS A 317 20.94 36.21 -45.52
N LYS A 318 19.95 35.85 -46.37
CA LYS A 318 19.37 36.40 -47.63
C LYS A 318 18.00 35.70 -47.83
N ILE A 319 16.99 36.40 -48.32
CA ILE A 319 15.63 35.89 -48.61
C ILE A 319 15.55 35.25 -50.02
N ARG A 320 14.83 34.13 -50.20
CA ARG A 320 13.90 33.92 -51.32
C ARG A 320 12.89 32.78 -51.11
N ASN A 321 11.65 33.07 -51.50
CA ASN A 321 10.37 32.35 -51.37
C ASN A 321 10.27 30.94 -51.98
N ARG A 322 9.33 30.13 -51.44
CA ARG A 322 8.20 29.56 -52.22
C ARG A 322 7.05 29.04 -51.32
N TYR A 323 5.82 29.38 -51.71
CA TYR A 323 4.53 29.00 -51.09
C TYR A 323 4.15 27.53 -51.34
N SER A 324 3.47 26.87 -50.38
CA SER A 324 2.07 26.39 -50.49
C SER A 324 1.72 25.24 -49.51
N LYS A 325 0.45 25.22 -49.12
CA LYS A 325 -0.28 24.44 -48.09
C LYS A 325 -0.11 22.90 -48.16
N LYS A 326 -0.12 22.23 -46.99
CA LYS A 326 -1.01 21.11 -46.62
C LYS A 326 -0.80 20.64 -45.16
N ASN A 327 -1.90 20.14 -44.57
CA ASN A 327 -2.12 19.79 -43.17
C ASN A 327 -1.41 18.51 -42.66
N LEU A 328 -1.37 18.37 -41.32
CA LEU A 328 -1.00 17.20 -40.49
C LEU A 328 0.49 16.80 -40.55
N THR A 329 1.22 16.50 -39.48
CA THR A 329 0.90 15.83 -38.21
C THR A 329 2.04 16.18 -37.22
N VAL A 330 1.73 16.37 -35.94
CA VAL A 330 2.78 16.59 -34.92
C VAL A 330 3.44 15.25 -34.59
N THR A 331 4.64 15.04 -35.12
CA THR A 331 5.61 14.11 -34.53
C THR A 331 6.72 14.92 -33.88
N LYS A 332 6.96 14.66 -32.60
CA LYS A 332 8.31 14.71 -32.02
C LYS A 332 8.34 13.85 -30.76
N ASN A 333 8.81 12.62 -30.96
CA ASN A 333 9.49 11.81 -29.97
C ASN A 333 10.71 12.54 -29.44
N PHE A 334 10.94 12.45 -28.13
CA PHE A 334 12.28 12.26 -27.57
C PHE A 334 12.13 11.52 -26.24
N PHE A 335 12.45 10.22 -26.23
CA PHE A 335 13.44 9.64 -25.31
C PHE A 335 13.93 8.32 -25.93
N SER A 336 15.24 8.31 -26.21
CA SER A 336 15.99 7.16 -26.71
C SER A 336 16.32 6.25 -25.54
N VAL A 337 15.81 5.02 -25.53
CA VAL A 337 16.36 3.91 -24.75
C VAL A 337 17.12 3.01 -25.71
N SER A 338 18.39 2.80 -25.42
CA SER A 338 19.28 1.93 -26.20
C SER A 338 18.93 0.47 -25.91
N THR A 339 18.35 -0.22 -26.89
CA THR A 339 18.27 -1.69 -26.92
C THR A 339 19.34 -2.21 -27.88
N ARG A 340 20.27 -3.01 -27.35
CA ARG A 340 21.16 -3.85 -28.18
C ARG A 340 20.33 -5.02 -28.71
N ILE A 341 20.06 -5.02 -30.01
CA ILE A 341 19.55 -6.19 -30.74
C ILE A 341 20.76 -6.94 -31.31
N ILE A 342 20.97 -8.17 -30.86
CA ILE A 342 21.83 -9.13 -31.54
C ILE A 342 21.03 -9.69 -32.71
N ALA A 343 21.47 -9.39 -33.94
CA ALA A 343 20.94 -9.99 -35.16
C ALA A 343 21.57 -11.36 -35.38
N THR A 344 20.78 -12.43 -35.36
CA THR A 344 21.19 -13.74 -35.90
C THR A 344 20.49 -14.00 -37.24
N LYS A 345 21.35 -14.15 -38.25
CA LYS A 345 21.08 -14.41 -39.65
C LYS A 345 20.43 -15.78 -39.83
N THR A 346 19.29 -15.84 -40.49
CA THR A 346 18.62 -17.08 -40.91
C THR A 346 19.44 -17.74 -42.03
N LEU A 347 19.82 -19.01 -41.86
CA LEU A 347 20.20 -19.90 -42.94
C LEU A 347 19.36 -21.17 -42.86
N ASN A 348 18.62 -21.44 -43.94
CA ASN A 348 17.87 -22.67 -44.18
C ASN A 348 18.81 -23.88 -44.29
N LYS A 349 18.48 -24.98 -43.61
CA LYS A 349 18.53 -26.31 -44.23
C LYS A 349 17.65 -27.33 -43.49
N THR A 350 16.82 -27.96 -44.28
CA THR A 350 16.09 -29.22 -44.11
C THR A 350 16.91 -30.31 -43.40
N THR A 351 16.28 -31.15 -42.57
CA THR A 351 16.10 -32.60 -42.76
C THR A 351 15.19 -33.18 -41.67
N THR A 352 14.28 -34.04 -42.10
CA THR A 352 13.27 -34.85 -41.40
C THR A 352 13.86 -35.89 -40.44
N THR A 353 13.08 -36.34 -39.44
CA THR A 353 12.76 -37.77 -39.11
C THR A 353 12.72 -38.11 -37.60
N THR A 354 11.48 -38.37 -37.14
CA THR A 354 10.95 -39.25 -36.05
C THR A 354 11.62 -39.45 -34.68
N MET A 355 10.76 -39.25 -33.65
CA MET A 355 10.36 -40.16 -32.54
C MET A 355 11.39 -41.11 -31.92
N LEU A 356 11.55 -41.00 -30.60
CA LEU A 356 11.62 -42.14 -29.68
C LEU A 356 11.10 -41.71 -28.30
N SER A 357 9.99 -42.31 -27.90
CA SER A 357 9.49 -42.35 -26.52
C SER A 357 10.28 -43.39 -25.74
N VAL A 358 10.62 -43.08 -24.49
CA VAL A 358 10.96 -44.10 -23.48
C VAL A 358 10.18 -43.78 -22.21
N SER A 359 9.37 -44.75 -21.81
CA SER A 359 8.64 -44.87 -20.55
C SER A 359 9.51 -45.66 -19.57
N GLU A 360 9.43 -45.33 -18.28
CA GLU A 360 9.35 -46.25 -17.10
C GLU A 360 9.72 -45.45 -15.82
N LYS A 361 8.78 -45.23 -14.89
CA LYS A 361 8.29 -46.09 -13.79
C LYS A 361 9.14 -46.06 -12.51
N ASN A 362 8.51 -45.43 -11.51
CA ASN A 362 8.28 -45.88 -10.12
C ASN A 362 9.39 -45.91 -9.05
N ASN A 363 8.86 -45.52 -7.87
CA ASN A 363 9.24 -45.79 -6.48
C ASN A 363 10.45 -45.04 -5.91
N SER A 364 10.51 -44.74 -4.61
CA SER A 364 9.57 -44.53 -3.49
C SER A 364 10.50 -44.43 -2.28
N SER A 365 10.16 -43.56 -1.32
CA SER A 365 10.49 -43.64 0.11
C SER A 365 11.97 -43.67 0.53
N TYR A 366 12.39 -42.72 1.37
CA TYR A 366 12.66 -42.93 2.81
C TYR A 366 13.21 -41.63 3.46
N LEU A 367 12.67 -41.31 4.64
CA LEU A 367 13.28 -40.77 5.88
C LEU A 367 14.55 -39.89 5.79
N SER A 368 14.88 -38.96 6.67
CA SER A 368 14.26 -38.22 7.78
C SER A 368 15.42 -37.38 8.33
N LEU A 369 15.11 -36.18 8.86
CA LEU A 369 15.74 -35.58 10.04
C LEU A 369 17.20 -35.05 10.00
N PHE A 370 17.29 -33.80 10.50
CA PHE A 370 18.43 -33.11 11.12
C PHE A 370 19.70 -32.86 10.30
N SER A 371 20.06 -31.59 10.12
CA SER A 371 21.26 -31.00 10.77
C SER A 371 21.63 -29.63 10.18
N TYR A 372 21.63 -28.63 11.07
CA TYR A 372 22.56 -27.51 11.19
C TYR A 372 22.81 -26.53 10.04
N PHE A 373 22.48 -25.28 10.37
CA PHE A 373 23.05 -24.05 9.84
C PHE A 373 24.56 -24.12 9.62
N LEU A 374 24.99 -23.83 8.40
CA LEU A 374 26.34 -23.32 8.14
C LEU A 374 26.22 -22.09 7.25
N HIS A 375 26.34 -20.91 7.87
CA HIS A 375 26.59 -19.66 7.17
C HIS A 375 28.00 -19.69 6.59
N ILE A 376 28.12 -19.70 5.26
CA ILE A 376 29.37 -19.36 4.58
C ILE A 376 29.22 -17.93 4.03
N PHE A 377 29.92 -17.00 4.68
CA PHE A 377 30.26 -15.70 4.12
C PHE A 377 31.25 -15.91 2.97
N ILE A 378 30.88 -15.53 1.75
CA ILE A 378 31.84 -15.36 0.65
C ILE A 378 32.22 -13.88 0.61
N ILE A 379 33.42 -13.59 1.11
CA ILE A 379 34.16 -12.35 0.87
C ILE A 379 34.76 -12.49 -0.53
N ILE A 380 34.33 -11.63 -1.47
CA ILE A 380 34.98 -11.51 -2.78
C ILE A 380 36.15 -10.55 -2.62
N THR A 381 37.36 -11.08 -2.62
CA THR A 381 38.59 -10.31 -2.85
C THR A 381 38.77 -10.06 -4.34
N ILE A 382 38.97 -8.80 -4.66
CA ILE A 382 39.41 -8.26 -5.95
C ILE A 382 40.83 -8.76 -6.22
N ASP A 383 41.08 -9.33 -7.40
CA ASP A 383 42.41 -9.33 -8.00
C ASP A 383 42.34 -8.92 -9.47
N ASN A 384 43.06 -7.83 -9.76
CA ASN A 384 43.39 -7.34 -11.08
C ASN A 384 44.46 -8.25 -11.71
N VAL A 385 44.26 -8.69 -12.95
CA VAL A 385 45.35 -9.12 -13.83
C VAL A 385 45.03 -8.79 -15.29
N PHE A 386 45.79 -7.81 -15.80
CA PHE A 386 46.13 -7.39 -17.18
C PHE A 386 45.05 -7.01 -18.21
#